data_AF-T0ZSS7-F1
#
_entry.id   AF-T0ZSS7-F1
#
_cell.length_a   1.000
_cell.length_b   1.000
_cell.length_c   1.000
_cell.angle_alpha   90.00
_cell.angle_beta   90.00
_cell.angle_gamma   90.00
#
_symmetry.space_group_name_H-M   'P 1'
#
loop_
_entity.id
_entity.type
_entity.pdbx_description
1 polymer ?
#
loop_
_entity_poly.entity_id
_entity_poly.type
_entity_poly.pdbx_seq_one_letter_code
_entity_poly.pdbx_strand_id
1 'polypeptide(L)'
;MVYVQAAKGFRIGQLNTVRADPVSGQLIPLASNPDSLWNYELGEKSYLLQRRLLIDADVYYIDWRNIQLNALTVPSGINYITNAGHADIKGLELDVEA
;
A
#
# COMPACT_ATOMS: atom_id res chain seq x y z
N MET A 1 -19.67 -5.87 -18.31
CA MET A 1 -18.86 -7.04 -17.96
C MET A 1 -18.58 -6.94 -16.48
N VAL A 2 -19.06 -7.91 -15.71
CA VAL A 2 -18.78 -7.99 -14.27
C VAL A 2 -17.56 -8.88 -14.08
N TYR A 3 -16.66 -8.50 -13.19
CA TYR A 3 -15.47 -9.28 -12.86
C TYR A 3 -15.15 -9.22 -11.37
N VAL A 4 -14.37 -10.20 -10.92
CA VAL A 4 -13.78 -10.23 -9.58
C VAL A 4 -12.28 -10.48 -9.72
N GLN A 5 -11.49 -9.86 -8.85
CA GLN A 5 -10.04 -10.03 -8.82
C GLN A 5 -9.55 -10.23 -7.39
N ALA A 6 -8.57 -11.14 -7.24
CA ALA A 6 -7.75 -11.26 -6.04
C ALA A 6 -6.27 -11.25 -6.45
N ALA A 7 -5.51 -10.28 -5.95
CA ALA A 7 -4.11 -10.09 -6.33
C ALA A 7 -3.23 -9.89 -5.10
N LYS A 8 -2.01 -10.45 -5.13
CA LYS A 8 -1.02 -10.27 -4.06
C LYS A 8 0.19 -9.50 -4.58
N GLY A 9 0.59 -8.47 -3.84
CA GLY A 9 1.80 -7.69 -4.08
C GLY A 9 2.76 -7.73 -2.89
N PHE A 10 4.03 -7.41 -3.12
CA PHE A 10 5.01 -7.23 -2.05
C PHE A 10 6.09 -6.23 -2.45
N ARG A 11 6.68 -5.56 -1.45
CA ARG A 11 7.91 -4.78 -1.63
C ARG A 11 9.04 -5.45 -0.85
N ILE A 12 10.20 -5.60 -1.48
CA ILE A 12 11.39 -6.12 -0.80
C ILE A 12 11.82 -5.18 0.33
N GLY A 13 12.53 -5.72 1.32
CA GLY A 13 13.12 -4.93 2.38
C GLY A 13 14.17 -3.94 1.87
N GLN A 14 14.27 -2.80 2.54
CA GLN A 14 15.21 -1.72 2.25
C GLN A 14 16.31 -1.69 3.32
N LEU A 15 17.55 -1.46 2.90
CA LEU A 15 18.69 -1.32 3.82
C LEU A 15 18.73 0.07 4.44
N ASN A 16 19.06 0.12 5.74
CA ASN A 16 19.40 1.35 6.43
C ASN A 16 20.92 1.58 6.41
N THR A 17 21.33 2.85 6.30
CA THR A 17 22.75 3.25 6.24
C THR A 17 23.40 3.40 7.61
N VAL A 18 22.59 3.52 8.67
CA VAL A 18 23.03 3.70 10.06
C VAL A 18 22.48 2.56 10.91
N ARG A 19 23.25 2.14 11.93
CA ARG A 19 22.94 0.97 12.77
C ARG A 19 22.59 1.32 14.22
N ALA A 20 22.90 2.54 14.65
CA ALA A 20 22.50 3.06 15.94
C ALA A 20 22.46 4.60 15.90
N ASP A 21 21.55 5.17 16.68
CA ASP A 21 21.54 6.60 16.97
C ASP A 21 22.81 6.96 17.78
N PRO A 22 23.65 7.89 17.30
CA PRO A 22 24.89 8.25 17.97
C PRO A 22 24.69 9.01 19.29
N VAL A 23 23.49 9.55 19.55
CA VAL A 23 23.19 10.32 20.76
C VAL A 23 22.44 9.46 21.79
N SER A 24 21.36 8.80 21.38
CA SER A 24 20.54 7.99 22.29
C SER A 24 21.04 6.55 22.45
N GLY A 25 21.87 6.07 21.53
CA GLY A 25 22.26 4.66 21.44
C GLY A 25 21.14 3.73 20.94
N GLN A 26 19.98 4.27 20.53
CA GLN A 26 18.88 3.49 19.97
C GLN A 26 19.36 2.65 18.79
N LEU A 27 19.15 1.34 18.83
CA LEU A 27 19.50 0.46 17.73
C LEU A 27 18.55 0.66 16.55
N ILE A 28 19.12 0.76 15.36
CA ILE A 28 18.39 0.87 14.09
C ILE A 28 18.51 -0.48 13.37
N PRO A 29 17.40 -1.10 12.92
CA PRO A 29 17.44 -2.33 12.14
C PRO A 29 18.33 -2.17 10.91
N LEU A 30 19.13 -3.18 10.58
CA LEU A 30 19.97 -3.15 9.36
C LEU A 30 19.12 -2.99 8.10
N ALA A 31 17.95 -3.63 8.08
CA ALA A 31 17.03 -3.59 6.98
C ALA A 31 15.60 -3.62 7.52
N SER A 32 14.66 -3.05 6.77
CA SER A 32 13.27 -3.44 6.89
C SER A 32 13.07 -4.84 6.32
N ASN A 33 12.08 -5.54 6.85
CA ASN A 33 11.53 -6.75 6.28
C ASN A 33 10.69 -6.41 5.05
N PRO A 34 10.47 -7.37 4.13
CA PRO A 34 9.49 -7.20 3.06
C PRO A 34 8.09 -6.89 3.62
N ASP A 35 7.34 -6.05 2.92
CA ASP A 35 5.92 -5.85 3.17
C ASP A 35 5.08 -6.51 2.08
N SER A 36 3.81 -6.79 2.36
CA SER A 36 2.94 -7.44 1.38
C SER A 36 1.49 -7.05 1.55
N LEU A 37 0.76 -7.01 0.45
CA LEU A 37 -0.65 -6.71 0.43
C LEU A 37 -1.45 -7.73 -0.38
N TRP A 38 -2.71 -7.88 -0.02
CA TRP A 38 -3.75 -8.51 -0.85
C TRP A 38 -4.76 -7.45 -1.27
N ASN A 39 -5.08 -7.39 -2.57
CA ASN A 39 -6.21 -6.63 -3.12
C ASN A 39 -7.34 -7.59 -3.49
N TYR A 40 -8.56 -7.28 -3.05
CA TYR A 40 -9.80 -7.94 -3.45
C TYR A 40 -10.71 -6.90 -4.08
N GLU A 41 -11.15 -7.17 -5.31
CA GLU A 41 -11.85 -6.19 -6.13
C GLU A 41 -13.06 -6.82 -6.84
N LEU A 42 -14.14 -6.06 -6.93
CA LEU A 42 -15.34 -6.37 -7.69
C LEU A 42 -15.65 -5.19 -8.60
N GLY A 43 -15.69 -5.45 -9.90
CA GLY A 43 -15.81 -4.42 -10.93
C GLY A 43 -16.92 -4.69 -11.94
N GLU A 44 -17.44 -3.61 -12.51
CA GLU A 44 -18.37 -3.63 -13.63
C GLU A 44 -17.98 -2.59 -14.69
N LYS A 45 -17.84 -3.05 -15.94
CA LYS A 45 -17.68 -2.18 -17.11
C LYS A 45 -18.78 -2.38 -18.14
N SER A 46 -19.63 -1.37 -18.37
CA SER A 46 -20.87 -1.53 -19.16
C SER A 46 -21.11 -0.36 -20.13
N TYR A 47 -21.54 -0.69 -21.35
CA TYR A 47 -22.05 0.28 -22.33
C TYR A 47 -23.57 0.37 -22.26
N LEU A 48 -24.09 1.59 -22.11
CA LEU A 48 -25.51 1.90 -22.05
C LEU A 48 -25.92 2.82 -23.22
N LEU A 49 -27.22 3.12 -23.33
CA LEU A 49 -27.77 4.11 -24.28
C LEU A 49 -27.27 3.92 -25.73
N GLN A 50 -27.28 2.68 -26.22
CA GLN A 50 -26.78 2.34 -27.57
C GLN A 50 -25.28 2.72 -27.76
N ARG A 51 -24.47 2.46 -26.72
CA ARG A 51 -23.02 2.75 -26.66
C ARG A 51 -22.66 4.24 -26.62
N ARG A 52 -23.58 5.08 -26.15
CA ARG A 52 -23.35 6.52 -25.92
C ARG A 52 -22.96 6.86 -24.49
N LEU A 53 -22.92 5.86 -23.62
CA LEU A 53 -22.54 6.01 -22.23
C LEU A 53 -21.72 4.78 -21.85
N LEU A 54 -20.49 4.99 -21.42
CA LEU A 54 -19.66 3.98 -20.80
C LEU A 54 -19.59 4.28 -19.31
N ILE A 55 -19.84 3.24 -18.51
CA ILE A 55 -19.66 3.27 -17.06
C ILE A 55 -18.61 2.21 -16.71
N ASP A 56 -17.64 2.61 -15.90
CA ASP A 56 -16.65 1.73 -15.28
C ASP A 56 -16.68 1.98 -13.77
N ALA A 57 -16.92 0.94 -12.98
CA ALA A 57 -17.08 1.09 -11.54
C ALA A 57 -16.47 -0.10 -10.79
N ASP A 58 -15.80 0.21 -9.69
CA ASP A 58 -15.09 -0.78 -8.89
C ASP A 58 -15.27 -0.51 -7.40
N VAL A 59 -15.33 -1.60 -6.62
CA VAL A 59 -15.16 -1.55 -5.17
C VAL A 59 -14.01 -2.47 -4.78
N TYR A 60 -13.17 -2.02 -3.87
CA TYR A 60 -11.99 -2.76 -3.47
C TYR A 60 -11.74 -2.75 -1.96
N TYR A 61 -11.08 -3.82 -1.51
CA TYR A 61 -10.52 -3.95 -0.17
C TYR A 61 -9.06 -4.43 -0.26
N ILE A 62 -8.16 -3.70 0.38
CA ILE A 62 -6.74 -4.02 0.46
C ILE A 62 -6.36 -4.25 1.92
N ASP A 63 -5.79 -5.42 2.20
CA ASP A 63 -5.13 -5.76 3.47
C ASP A 63 -3.62 -5.65 3.27
N TRP A 64 -2.99 -4.63 3.89
CA TRP A 64 -1.54 -4.39 3.79
C TRP A 64 -0.82 -4.62 5.13
N ARG A 65 0.09 -5.59 5.14
CA ARG A 65 0.81 -6.04 6.34
C ARG A 65 2.27 -5.64 6.32
N ASN A 66 2.80 -5.41 7.53
CA ASN A 66 4.22 -5.19 7.80
C ASN A 66 4.77 -3.96 7.06
N ILE A 67 3.99 -2.88 7.01
CA ILE A 67 4.24 -1.73 6.13
C ILE A 67 5.61 -1.11 6.42
N GLN A 68 6.43 -0.93 5.39
CA GLN A 68 7.67 -0.19 5.49
C GLN A 68 7.39 1.32 5.58
N LEU A 69 7.79 1.93 6.69
CA LEU A 69 7.58 3.35 7.00
C LEU A 69 8.91 4.07 7.31
N ASN A 70 8.94 5.36 7.00
CA ASN A 70 10.02 6.25 7.44
C ASN A 70 9.82 6.61 8.91
N ALA A 71 10.86 6.40 9.71
CA ALA A 71 10.92 6.79 11.11
C ALA A 71 12.10 7.75 11.34
N LEU A 72 12.03 8.50 12.44
CA LEU A 72 13.08 9.40 12.89
C LEU A 72 13.53 8.98 14.28
N THR A 73 14.84 8.89 14.51
CA THR A 73 15.37 8.71 15.86
C THR A 73 15.25 10.00 16.67
N VAL A 74 15.15 9.86 17.99
CA VAL A 74 15.14 10.98 18.92
C VAL A 74 16.29 10.78 19.92
N PRO A 75 17.17 11.79 20.14
CA PRO A 75 17.07 13.17 19.69
C PRO A 75 17.79 13.49 18.36
N SER A 76 18.55 12.57 17.76
CA SER A 76 19.44 12.90 16.64
C SER A 76 18.73 13.16 15.30
N GLY A 77 17.46 12.78 15.15
CA GLY A 77 16.69 13.05 13.94
C GLY A 77 17.15 12.25 12.72
N ILE A 78 17.81 11.10 12.91
CA ILE A 78 18.25 10.25 11.81
C ILE A 78 17.03 9.56 11.20
N ASN A 79 16.88 9.68 9.89
CA ASN A 79 15.86 8.98 9.14
C ASN A 79 16.28 7.53 8.88
N TYR A 80 15.36 6.59 9.12
CA TYR A 80 15.55 5.18 8.81
C TYR A 80 14.20 4.54 8.44
N ILE A 81 14.27 3.45 7.67
CA ILE A 81 13.11 2.64 7.32
C ILE A 81 12.94 1.52 8.34
N THR A 82 11.72 1.34 8.81
CA THR A 82 11.35 0.21 9.67
C THR A 82 9.98 -0.29 9.29
N ASN A 83 9.63 -1.51 9.68
CA ASN A 83 8.28 -2.01 9.49
C ASN A 83 7.43 -1.64 10.69
N ALA A 84 6.30 -0.99 10.43
CA ALA A 84 5.34 -0.71 11.47
C ALA A 84 3.93 -0.67 10.88
N GLY A 85 3.01 -1.21 11.67
CA GLY A 85 1.59 -1.11 11.40
C GLY A 85 1.06 -2.09 10.37
N HIS A 86 -0.21 -1.86 10.11
CA HIS A 86 -1.12 -2.61 9.26
C HIS A 86 -2.12 -1.59 8.72
N ALA A 87 -2.50 -1.71 7.46
CA ALA A 87 -3.51 -0.84 6.87
C ALA A 87 -4.62 -1.67 6.23
N ASP A 88 -5.85 -1.30 6.56
CA ASP A 88 -7.06 -1.73 5.87
C ASP A 88 -7.53 -0.59 4.99
N ILE A 89 -7.52 -0.79 3.67
CA ILE A 89 -7.93 0.24 2.71
C ILE A 89 -9.19 -0.27 2.01
N LYS A 90 -10.22 0.57 1.96
CA LYS A 90 -11.49 0.28 1.29
C LYS A 90 -11.83 1.47 0.41
N GLY A 91 -12.27 1.21 -0.81
CA GLY A 91 -12.58 2.27 -1.75
C GLY A 91 -13.65 1.90 -2.76
N LEU A 92 -14.13 2.93 -3.43
CA LEU A 92 -15.03 2.86 -4.56
C LEU A 92 -14.49 3.81 -5.62
N GLU A 93 -14.44 3.34 -6.86
CA GLU A 93 -14.07 4.11 -8.04
C GLU A 93 -15.22 4.08 -9.04
N LEU A 94 -15.42 5.20 -9.73
CA LEU A 94 -16.46 5.37 -10.74
C LEU A 94 -15.94 6.31 -11.84
N ASP A 95 -15.94 5.80 -13.06
CA ASP A 95 -15.67 6.54 -14.28
C ASP A 95 -16.91 6.50 -15.19
N VAL A 96 -17.21 7.63 -15.81
CA VAL A 96 -18.37 7.81 -16.68
C VAL A 96 -17.95 8.64 -17.90
N GLU A 97 -18.11 8.07 -19.08
CA GLU A 97 -17.83 8.70 -20.37
C GLU A 97 -19.10 8.77 -21.22
N ALA A 98 -19.41 9.93 -21.78
CA ALA A 98 -20.65 10.22 -22.51
C ALA A 98 -20.40 10.96 -23.84
#